data_AF-E0W046-F1
#
_entry.id   AF-E0W046-F1
#
_cell.length_a   1.000
_cell.length_b   1.000
_cell.length_c   1.000
_cell.angle_alpha   90.00
_cell.angle_beta   90.00
_cell.angle_gamma   90.00
#
_symmetry.space_group_name_H-M   'P 1'
#
loop_
_entity.id
_entity.type
_entity.pdbx_description
1 polymer ?
#
loop_
_entity_poly.entity_id
_entity_poly.type
_entity_poly.pdbx_seq_one_letter_code
_entity_poly.pdbx_strand_id
1 'polypeptide(L)'
;MFASTAEAMNKGLDYRESLRQRLEIMSPTEKQLEEFIKLHPTTLTPGIDKLVKILHERKVDVYLVSGGFRKIIEPIRIMLEIPEKNLYANRFIFKNGKYEGFDLNEPTSGNRGKAKVATLLKEKFSYKKLVMVGDGCFHW
;
A
#
# COMPACT_ATOMS: atom_id res chain seq x y z
N MET A 1 11.94 -2.58 38.64
CA MET A 1 10.59 -2.18 39.09
C MET A 1 9.89 -1.48 37.94
N PHE A 2 8.82 -2.11 37.46
CA PHE A 2 7.61 -1.59 36.81
C PHE A 2 7.68 -0.27 36.02
N ALA A 3 7.68 -0.39 34.69
CA ALA A 3 6.84 0.46 33.84
C ALA A 3 5.88 -0.47 33.10
N SER A 4 4.60 -0.32 33.47
CA SER A 4 3.43 -1.11 33.10
C SER A 4 3.26 -1.31 31.59
N THR A 5 2.74 -2.49 31.25
CA THR A 5 2.06 -2.92 30.01
C THR A 5 0.91 -2.01 29.51
N ALA A 6 0.81 -0.77 29.99
CA ALA A 6 -0.16 0.24 29.60
C ALA A 6 0.33 1.20 28.49
N GLU A 7 1.63 1.28 28.20
CA GLU A 7 2.14 2.13 27.11
C GLU A 7 2.01 1.50 25.71
N ALA A 8 1.54 0.25 25.63
CA ALA A 8 1.24 -0.48 24.40
C ALA A 8 -0.05 0.00 23.68
N MET A 9 -0.60 1.16 24.06
CA MET A 9 -1.91 1.63 23.62
C MET A 9 -1.90 2.66 22.48
N ASN A 10 -0.79 2.82 21.75
CA ASN A 10 -0.81 3.53 20.48
C ASN A 10 -0.23 2.66 19.36
N LYS A 11 -0.99 1.61 19.00
CA LYS A 11 -0.71 0.74 17.83
C LYS A 11 -0.38 1.57 16.56
N GLY A 12 -0.83 2.83 16.50
CA GLY A 12 -0.62 3.82 15.43
C GLY A 12 0.83 4.16 15.12
N LEU A 13 1.60 4.42 16.18
CA LEU A 13 3.01 4.74 16.09
C LEU A 13 3.82 3.46 15.79
N ASP A 14 3.39 2.32 16.33
CA ASP A 14 4.08 1.04 16.22
C ASP A 14 4.24 0.55 14.76
N TYR A 15 3.19 0.62 13.92
CA TYR A 15 3.34 0.20 12.51
C TYR A 15 4.31 1.08 11.72
N ARG A 16 4.14 2.40 11.82
CA ARG A 16 4.96 3.36 11.08
C ARG A 16 6.41 3.26 11.52
N GLU A 17 6.61 3.13 12.82
CA GLU A 17 7.93 2.99 13.43
C GLU A 17 8.58 1.64 13.07
N SER A 18 7.83 0.55 13.12
CA SER A 18 8.27 -0.77 12.64
C SER A 18 8.62 -0.77 11.15
N LEU A 19 7.84 -0.05 10.32
CA LEU A 19 8.14 0.11 8.89
C LEU A 19 9.43 0.92 8.70
N ARG A 20 9.60 2.03 9.42
CA ARG A 20 10.81 2.85 9.40
C ARG A 20 12.04 2.03 9.78
N GLN A 21 12.01 1.34 10.91
CA GLN A 21 13.13 0.53 11.39
C GLN A 21 13.55 -0.56 10.39
N ARG A 22 12.58 -1.26 9.79
CA ARG A 22 12.88 -2.29 8.77
C ARG A 22 13.55 -1.71 7.53
N LEU A 23 13.11 -0.53 7.09
CA LEU A 23 13.67 0.12 5.90
C LEU A 23 15.02 0.78 6.17
N GLU A 24 15.26 1.28 7.39
CA GLU A 24 16.59 1.78 7.79
C GLU A 24 17.63 0.66 7.85
N ILE A 25 17.24 -0.52 8.33
CA ILE A 25 18.11 -1.70 8.31
C ILE A 25 18.40 -2.14 6.87
N MET A 26 17.37 -2.17 6.01
CA MET A 26 17.53 -2.59 4.62
C MET A 26 18.27 -1.55 3.76
N SER A 27 18.01 -0.27 3.99
CA SER A 27 18.53 0.91 3.28
C SER A 27 18.76 0.69 1.77
N PRO A 28 17.70 0.30 1.02
CA PRO A 28 17.87 -0.08 -0.38
C PRO A 28 18.22 1.15 -1.21
N THR A 29 19.13 1.02 -2.18
CA THR A 29 19.30 2.04 -3.21
C THR A 29 18.17 1.98 -4.23
N GLU A 30 17.93 3.09 -4.93
CA GLU A 30 16.93 3.14 -6.00
C GLU A 30 17.22 2.10 -7.09
N LYS A 31 18.50 1.93 -7.43
CA LYS A 31 18.96 0.94 -8.41
C LYS A 31 18.69 -0.49 -7.96
N GLN A 32 18.98 -0.83 -6.69
CA GLN A 32 18.70 -2.16 -6.14
C GLN A 32 17.20 -2.47 -6.17
N LEU A 33 16.35 -1.48 -5.88
CA LEU A 33 14.91 -1.66 -5.96
C LEU A 33 14.44 -1.94 -7.39
N GLU A 34 14.99 -1.21 -8.37
CA GLU A 34 14.66 -1.43 -9.79
C GLU A 34 15.15 -2.78 -10.30
N GLU A 35 16.36 -3.20 -9.92
CA GLU A 35 16.89 -4.52 -10.21
C GLU A 35 16.03 -5.62 -9.58
N PHE A 36 15.62 -5.45 -8.32
CA PHE A 36 14.74 -6.38 -7.63
C PHE A 36 13.41 -6.57 -8.37
N ILE A 37 12.76 -5.47 -8.79
CA ILE A 37 11.48 -5.53 -9.53
C ILE A 37 11.65 -6.27 -10.87
N LYS A 38 12.79 -6.08 -11.55
CA LYS A 38 13.10 -6.78 -12.81
C LYS A 38 13.36 -8.28 -12.62
N LEU A 39 14.09 -8.64 -11.57
CA LEU A 39 14.47 -10.02 -11.28
C LEU A 39 13.33 -10.85 -10.67
N HIS A 40 12.38 -10.19 -10.00
CA HIS A 40 11.25 -10.82 -9.32
C HIS A 40 9.93 -10.29 -9.86
N PRO A 41 9.54 -10.68 -11.10
CA PRO A 41 8.30 -10.23 -11.69
C PRO A 41 7.11 -10.66 -10.81
N THR A 42 6.21 -9.72 -10.56
CA THR A 42 5.02 -9.94 -9.74
C THR A 42 4.08 -10.93 -10.40
N THR A 43 3.59 -11.91 -9.64
CA THR A 43 2.58 -12.87 -10.10
C THR A 43 1.19 -12.43 -9.64
N LEU A 44 0.21 -12.62 -10.52
CA LEU A 44 -1.19 -12.40 -10.18
C LEU A 44 -1.78 -13.64 -9.51
N THR A 45 -2.58 -13.43 -8.47
CA THR A 45 -3.39 -14.51 -7.89
C THR A 45 -4.35 -15.05 -8.96
N PRO A 46 -4.46 -16.38 -9.13
CA PRO A 46 -5.32 -16.94 -10.17
C PRO A 46 -6.74 -16.38 -10.15
N GLY A 47 -7.19 -15.84 -11.29
CA GLY A 47 -8.54 -15.31 -11.48
C GLY A 47 -8.74 -13.83 -11.14
N ILE A 48 -7.75 -13.14 -10.57
CA ILE A 48 -7.86 -11.70 -10.28
C ILE A 48 -7.98 -10.85 -11.56
N ASP A 49 -7.28 -11.25 -12.61
CA ASP A 49 -7.34 -10.67 -13.95
C ASP A 49 -8.78 -10.73 -14.52
N LYS A 50 -9.40 -11.92 -14.43
CA LYS A 50 -10.79 -12.14 -14.88
C LYS A 50 -11.77 -11.31 -14.05
N LEU A 51 -11.59 -11.28 -12.73
CA LEU A 51 -12.45 -10.50 -11.83
C LEU A 51 -12.38 -9.01 -12.16
N VAL A 52 -11.17 -8.44 -12.25
CA VAL A 52 -10.97 -7.02 -12.55
C VAL A 52 -11.53 -6.67 -13.92
N LYS A 53 -11.33 -7.53 -14.93
CA LYS A 53 -11.92 -7.34 -16.26
C LYS A 53 -13.45 -7.24 -16.21
N ILE A 54 -14.12 -8.16 -15.51
CA ILE A 54 -15.58 -8.13 -15.34
C ILE A 54 -16.04 -6.85 -14.62
N LEU A 55 -15.29 -6.39 -13.63
CA LEU A 55 -15.58 -5.14 -12.92
C LEU A 55 -15.45 -3.91 -13.84
N HIS A 56 -14.40 -3.85 -14.65
CA HIS A 56 -14.22 -2.80 -15.66
C HIS A 56 -15.34 -2.80 -16.72
N GLU A 57 -15.71 -3.96 -17.25
CA GLU A 57 -16.84 -4.10 -18.19
C GLU A 57 -18.17 -3.60 -17.61
N ARG A 58 -18.34 -3.77 -16.29
CA ARG A 58 -19.49 -3.25 -15.52
C ARG A 58 -19.35 -1.80 -15.09
N LYS A 59 -18.29 -1.11 -15.52
CA LYS A 59 -17.97 0.29 -15.16
C LYS A 59 -17.84 0.48 -13.65
N VAL A 60 -17.32 -0.52 -12.95
CA VAL A 60 -17.00 -0.45 -11.52
C VAL A 60 -15.57 0.06 -11.39
N ASP A 61 -15.39 1.13 -10.62
CA ASP A 61 -14.06 1.65 -10.28
C ASP A 61 -13.30 0.66 -9.40
N VAL A 62 -12.12 0.23 -9.87
CA VAL A 62 -11.23 -0.70 -9.14
C VAL A 62 -10.04 0.06 -8.59
N TYR A 63 -9.68 -0.24 -7.34
CA TYR A 63 -8.59 0.40 -6.60
C TYR A 63 -7.61 -0.62 -6.05
N LEU A 64 -6.32 -0.29 -6.07
CA LEU A 64 -5.28 -1.04 -5.36
C LEU A 64 -4.89 -0.27 -4.10
N VAL A 65 -5.10 -0.89 -2.93
CA VAL A 65 -4.81 -0.27 -1.63
C VAL A 65 -3.89 -1.18 -0.81
N SER A 66 -2.64 -0.77 -0.61
CA SER A 66 -1.61 -1.61 -0.02
C SER A 66 -0.76 -0.87 1.01
N GLY A 67 -0.31 -1.58 2.05
CA GLY A 67 0.77 -1.10 2.94
C GLY A 67 2.17 -1.31 2.35
N GLY A 68 2.27 -1.90 1.15
CA GLY A 68 3.52 -2.01 0.40
C GLY A 68 3.87 -0.69 -0.30
N PHE A 69 4.75 -0.77 -1.32
CA PHE A 69 5.28 0.40 -2.00
C PHE A 69 4.80 0.51 -3.45
N ARG A 70 4.49 1.73 -3.88
CA ARG A 70 4.00 2.03 -5.25
C ARG A 70 4.88 1.41 -6.33
N LYS A 71 6.21 1.64 -6.30
CA LYS A 71 7.16 1.07 -7.29
C LYS A 71 7.05 -0.46 -7.43
N ILE A 72 6.77 -1.17 -6.33
CA ILE A 72 6.66 -2.64 -6.33
C ILE A 72 5.31 -3.10 -6.89
N ILE A 73 4.24 -2.33 -6.65
CA ILE A 73 2.87 -2.66 -7.04
C ILE A 73 2.57 -2.18 -8.47
N GLU A 74 3.35 -1.24 -9.00
CA GLU A 74 3.15 -0.63 -10.31
C GLU A 74 3.03 -1.65 -11.46
N PRO A 75 3.84 -2.73 -11.54
CA PRO A 75 3.65 -3.75 -12.57
C PRO A 75 2.29 -4.44 -12.49
N ILE A 76 1.79 -4.72 -11.27
CA ILE A 76 0.47 -5.31 -11.04
C ILE A 76 -0.63 -4.35 -11.50
N ARG A 77 -0.50 -3.05 -11.17
CA ARG A 77 -1.43 -2.01 -11.61
C ARG A 77 -1.56 -1.99 -13.14
N ILE A 78 -0.42 -2.03 -13.84
CA ILE A 78 -0.37 -2.01 -15.31
C ILE A 78 -1.03 -3.27 -15.88
N MET A 79 -0.69 -4.46 -15.37
CA MET A 79 -1.28 -5.73 -15.82
C MET A 79 -2.80 -5.78 -15.65
N LEU A 80 -3.34 -5.12 -14.63
CA LEU A 80 -4.77 -5.06 -14.35
C LEU A 80 -5.47 -3.84 -14.97
N GLU A 81 -4.76 -3.01 -15.74
CA GLU A 81 -5.28 -1.80 -16.38
C GLU A 81 -5.93 -0.79 -15.41
N ILE A 82 -5.45 -0.76 -14.16
CA ILE A 82 -5.99 0.13 -13.13
C ILE A 82 -5.33 1.51 -13.27
N PRO A 83 -6.06 2.63 -13.33
CA PRO A 83 -5.45 3.96 -13.45
C PRO A 83 -4.49 4.29 -12.30
N GLU A 84 -3.42 5.05 -12.55
CA GLU A 84 -2.46 5.46 -11.51
C GLU A 84 -3.12 6.16 -10.32
N LYS A 85 -4.12 7.01 -10.59
CA LYS A 85 -4.94 7.68 -9.57
C LYS A 85 -5.69 6.73 -8.62
N ASN A 86 -5.82 5.45 -8.98
CA ASN A 86 -6.49 4.43 -8.20
C ASN A 86 -5.52 3.54 -7.40
N LEU A 87 -4.22 3.84 -7.41
CA LEU A 87 -3.21 3.19 -6.59
C LEU A 87 -2.92 4.02 -5.32
N TYR A 88 -3.17 3.40 -4.17
CA TYR A 88 -2.83 3.93 -2.84
C TYR A 88 -1.85 2.97 -2.17
N ALA A 89 -0.60 3.41 -2.02
CA ALA A 89 0.46 2.66 -1.38
C ALA A 89 1.57 3.61 -0.91
N ASN A 90 2.49 3.10 -0.07
CA ASN A 90 3.61 3.88 0.42
C ASN A 90 4.56 4.25 -0.71
N ARG A 91 5.28 5.36 -0.54
CA ARG A 91 6.22 5.88 -1.54
C ARG A 91 7.60 6.00 -0.92
N PHE A 92 8.61 5.38 -1.53
CA PHE A 92 10.01 5.60 -1.16
C PHE A 92 10.43 7.03 -1.48
N ILE A 93 11.30 7.58 -0.65
CA ILE A 93 12.00 8.84 -0.90
C ILE A 93 13.47 8.50 -1.09
N PHE A 94 13.99 8.84 -2.27
CA PHE A 94 15.40 8.67 -2.60
C PHE A 94 16.04 10.04 -2.84
N LYS A 95 17.30 10.19 -2.41
CA LYS A 95 18.13 11.35 -2.74
C LYS A 95 19.47 10.85 -3.25
N ASN A 96 19.85 11.27 -4.45
CA ASN A 96 21.07 10.79 -5.13
C ASN A 96 21.15 9.25 -5.17
N GLY A 97 20.01 8.59 -5.39
CA GLY A 97 19.90 7.13 -5.44
C GLY A 97 19.97 6.39 -4.09
N LYS A 98 20.14 7.11 -2.97
CA LYS A 98 20.16 6.54 -1.61
C LYS A 98 18.80 6.70 -0.93
N TYR A 99 18.42 5.70 -0.14
CA TYR A 99 17.21 5.75 0.68
C TYR A 99 17.30 6.86 1.73
N GLU A 100 16.28 7.71 1.78
CA GLU A 100 16.15 8.79 2.78
C GLU A 100 14.87 8.66 3.62
N GLY A 101 14.00 7.71 3.28
CA GLY A 101 12.73 7.54 3.99
C GLY A 101 11.58 7.11 3.08
N PHE A 102 10.37 7.34 3.57
CA PHE A 102 9.13 7.16 2.82
C PHE A 102 8.15 8.28 3.13
N ASP A 103 7.22 8.53 2.21
CA ASP A 103 6.23 9.59 2.37
C ASP A 103 5.26 9.29 3.51
N LEU A 104 5.33 10.11 4.57
CA LEU A 104 4.49 9.98 5.77
C LEU A 104 3.08 10.54 5.58
N ASN A 105 2.82 11.24 4.47
CA ASN A 105 1.50 11.76 4.12
C ASN A 105 0.63 10.72 3.43
N GLU A 106 1.22 9.63 2.93
CA GLU A 106 0.46 8.53 2.35
C GLU A 106 -0.45 7.92 3.43
N PRO A 107 -1.76 7.78 3.21
CA PRO A 107 -2.66 7.22 4.22
C PRO A 107 -2.22 5.82 4.68
N THR A 108 -1.63 5.04 3.77
CA THR A 108 -1.11 3.67 3.96
C THR A 108 0.15 3.59 4.82
N SER A 109 0.78 4.74 5.13
CA SER A 109 2.00 4.84 5.92
C SER A 109 1.75 4.81 7.42
N GLY A 110 0.47 4.88 7.81
CA GLY A 110 0.03 4.84 9.20
C GLY A 110 -1.05 3.80 9.43
N ASN A 111 -1.46 3.69 10.69
CA ASN A 111 -2.47 2.71 11.06
C ASN A 111 -3.81 2.92 10.38
N ARG A 112 -4.46 1.78 10.15
CA ARG A 112 -5.76 1.72 9.47
C ARG A 112 -5.72 2.47 8.13
N GLY A 113 -4.54 2.55 7.50
CA GLY A 113 -4.35 3.33 6.28
C GLY A 113 -5.29 2.91 5.15
N LYS A 114 -5.57 1.61 5.04
CA LYS A 114 -6.55 1.09 4.08
C LYS A 114 -7.98 1.57 4.37
N ALA A 115 -8.39 1.62 5.65
CA ALA A 115 -9.69 2.16 6.04
C ALA A 115 -9.77 3.68 5.80
N LYS A 116 -8.69 4.42 6.05
CA LYS A 116 -8.60 5.85 5.69
C LYS A 116 -8.78 6.09 4.20
N VAL A 117 -8.17 5.26 3.35
CA VAL A 117 -8.39 5.31 1.90
C VAL A 117 -9.85 5.02 1.57
N ALA A 118 -10.46 4.00 2.17
CA ALA A 118 -11.87 3.70 1.97
C ALA A 118 -12.79 4.89 2.34
N THR A 119 -12.55 5.55 3.47
CA THR A 119 -13.28 6.77 3.87
C THR A 119 -13.08 7.89 2.85
N LEU A 120 -11.84 8.15 2.45
CA LEU A 120 -11.50 9.17 1.45
C LEU A 120 -12.21 8.92 0.12
N LEU A 121 -12.26 7.66 -0.34
CA LEU A 121 -12.96 7.29 -1.58
C LEU A 121 -14.47 7.53 -1.46
N LYS A 122 -15.07 7.21 -0.32
CA LYS A 122 -16.50 7.48 -0.08
C LYS A 122 -16.80 8.97 -0.07
N GLU A 123 -15.97 9.78 0.57
CA GLU A 123 -16.16 11.24 0.63
C GLU A 123 -15.93 11.89 -0.74
N LYS A 124 -14.86 11.52 -1.45
CA LYS A 124 -14.48 12.14 -2.71
C LYS A 124 -15.41 11.80 -3.87
N PHE A 125 -15.91 10.56 -3.93
CA PHE A 125 -16.67 10.07 -5.08
C PHE A 125 -18.12 9.71 -4.72
N SER A 126 -18.53 9.86 -3.46
CA SER A 126 -19.89 9.59 -2.99
C SER A 126 -20.40 8.18 -3.33
N TYR A 127 -19.50 7.18 -3.28
CA TYR A 127 -19.87 5.79 -3.56
C TYR A 127 -20.94 5.28 -2.59
N LYS A 128 -22.10 4.86 -3.12
CA LYS A 128 -23.19 4.24 -2.35
C LYS A 128 -22.79 2.87 -1.79
N LYS A 129 -21.96 2.13 -2.53
CA LYS A 129 -21.46 0.80 -2.16
C LYS A 129 -19.96 0.77 -2.43
N LEU A 130 -19.18 0.52 -1.37
CA LEU A 130 -17.74 0.31 -1.44
C LEU A 130 -17.45 -1.07 -0.85
N VAL A 131 -16.79 -1.93 -1.62
CA VAL A 131 -16.40 -3.28 -1.18
C VAL A 131 -14.88 -3.32 -1.13
N MET A 132 -14.34 -3.73 0.01
CA MET A 132 -12.90 -3.94 0.18
C MET A 132 -12.63 -5.44 0.31
N VAL A 133 -11.69 -5.93 -0.49
CA VAL A 133 -11.27 -7.34 -0.54
C VAL A 133 -9.80 -7.40 -0.13
N GLY A 134 -9.47 -8.29 0.81
CA GLY A 134 -8.11 -8.46 1.31
C GLY A 134 -8.00 -9.59 2.32
N ASP A 135 -6.78 -10.05 2.53
CA ASP A 135 -6.37 -11.20 3.33
C ASP A 135 -5.88 -10.83 4.75
N GLY A 136 -5.48 -9.56 4.96
CA GLY A 136 -4.84 -9.13 6.19
C GLY A 136 -5.79 -8.82 7.36
N CYS A 137 -5.39 -9.25 8.57
CA CYS A 137 -6.08 -9.05 9.86
C CYS A 137 -6.14 -7.58 10.36
N PHE A 138 -5.43 -6.65 9.71
CA PHE A 138 -5.48 -5.22 10.06
C PHE A 138 -6.74 -4.57 9.47
N HIS A 139 -7.84 -4.96 10.11
CA HIS A 139 -9.21 -4.91 9.66
C HIS A 139 -9.92 -3.61 10.04
N TRP A 140 -10.66 -3.09 9.05
CA TRP A 140 -11.94 -2.37 9.12
C TRP A 140 -12.05 -1.22 10.15
#